data_AF-A0A968X3N6-F1
#
_entry.id   AF-A0A968X3N6-F1
#
_cell.length_a   1.000
_cell.length_b   1.000
_cell.length_c   1.000
_cell.angle_alpha   90.00
_cell.angle_beta   90.00
_cell.angle_gamma   90.00
#
_symmetry.space_group_name_H-M   'P 1'
#
loop_
_entity.id
_entity.type
_entity.pdbx_description
1 polymer ?
#
loop_
_entity_poly.entity_id
_entity_poly.type
_entity_poly.pdbx_seq_one_letter_code
_entity_poly.pdbx_strand_id
1 'polypeptide(L)'
;MVALAGQGDEVCVGIVQRGALALTQAVLAVARALGLPGQTVPLALTGGLLLNAALVRARVLEHLRTSSVHFDPINLVQQPVDGAVRIAQSLHNS
;
A
#
# COMPACT_ATOMS: atom_id res chain seq x y z
N MET A 1 13.00 12.72 8.70
CA MET A 1 13.00 11.26 8.97
C MET A 1 13.21 10.44 7.69
N VAL A 2 12.32 10.50 6.69
CA VAL A 2 12.51 9.74 5.42
C VAL A 2 13.71 10.24 4.58
N ALA A 3 14.04 11.53 4.62
CA ALA A 3 15.20 12.08 3.93
C ALA A 3 16.56 11.58 4.47
N LEU A 4 16.62 11.15 5.73
CA LEU A 4 17.85 10.64 6.37
C LEU A 4 18.09 9.15 6.08
N ALA A 5 17.04 8.37 5.79
CA ALA A 5 17.16 6.97 5.42
C ALA A 5 17.89 6.75 4.07
N GLY A 6 17.96 7.78 3.23
CA GLY A 6 18.75 7.75 1.99
C GLY A 6 20.26 7.79 2.21
N GLN A 7 20.73 8.09 3.42
CA GLN A 7 22.16 8.19 3.75
C GLN A 7 22.72 6.97 4.52
N GLY A 8 21.95 5.87 4.63
CA GLY A 8 22.45 4.63 5.23
C GLY A 8 22.42 4.59 6.76
N ASP A 9 21.66 5.46 7.42
CA ASP A 9 21.38 5.35 8.85
C ASP A 9 20.56 4.07 9.12
N GLU A 10 21.24 3.05 9.66
CA GLU A 10 20.70 1.72 9.94
C GLU A 10 19.45 1.75 10.83
N VAL A 11 19.34 2.74 11.73
CA VAL A 11 18.17 2.89 12.60
C VAL A 11 16.96 3.34 11.78
N CYS A 12 17.15 4.33 10.91
CA CYS A 12 16.10 4.82 10.01
C CYS A 12 15.65 3.74 9.03
N VAL A 13 16.59 2.94 8.50
CA VAL A 13 16.28 1.80 7.63
C VAL A 13 15.45 0.75 8.38
N GLY A 14 15.84 0.41 9.62
CA GLY A 14 15.12 -0.57 10.43
C GLY A 14 13.68 -0.14 10.75
N ILE A 15 13.43 1.15 11.00
CA ILE A 15 12.08 1.68 11.20
C ILE A 15 11.24 1.55 9.92
N VAL A 16 11.81 1.93 8.78
CA VAL A 16 11.14 1.83 7.48
C VAL A 16 10.78 0.38 7.14
N GLN A 17 11.69 -0.56 7.37
CA GLN A 17 11.45 -1.99 7.13
C GLN A 17 10.31 -2.53 8.00
N ARG A 18 10.34 -2.27 9.31
CA ARG A 18 9.26 -2.72 10.21
C ARG A 18 7.91 -2.12 9.84
N GLY A 19 7.89 -0.83 9.48
CA GLY A 19 6.68 -0.15 9.03
C GLY A 19 6.11 -0.73 7.73
N ALA A 20 6.96 -0.99 6.74
CA ALA A 20 6.57 -1.60 5.47
C ALA A 20 6.03 -3.03 5.66
N LEU A 21 6.67 -3.82 6.53
CA LEU A 21 6.22 -5.17 6.86
C LEU A 21 4.85 -5.15 7.55
N ALA A 22 4.68 -4.32 8.58
CA ALA A 22 3.41 -4.20 9.31
C ALA A 22 2.25 -3.78 8.38
N LEU A 23 2.50 -2.82 7.49
CA LEU A 23 1.51 -2.40 6.50
C LEU A 23 1.16 -3.54 5.52
N THR A 24 2.16 -4.26 5.05
CA THR A 24 1.94 -5.42 4.16
C THR A 24 1.11 -6.50 4.85
N GLN A 25 1.41 -6.80 6.12
CA GLN A 25 0.63 -7.76 6.90
C GLN A 25 -0.83 -7.35 7.06
N ALA A 26 -1.10 -6.06 7.28
CA ALA A 26 -2.46 -5.53 7.36
C ALA A 26 -3.21 -5.70 6.02
N VAL A 27 -2.56 -5.36 4.89
CA VAL A 27 -3.12 -5.56 3.54
C VAL A 27 -3.46 -7.03 3.30
N LEU A 28 -2.54 -7.94 3.63
CA LEU A 28 -2.76 -9.38 3.45
C LEU A 28 -3.84 -9.94 4.38
N ALA A 29 -3.97 -9.41 5.59
CA ALA A 29 -5.04 -9.80 6.51
C ALA A 29 -6.41 -9.44 5.92
N VAL A 30 -6.56 -8.24 5.36
CA VAL A 30 -7.79 -7.82 4.67
C VAL A 30 -8.05 -8.68 3.44
N ALA A 31 -7.04 -8.93 2.60
CA ALA A 31 -7.19 -9.77 1.41
C ALA A 31 -7.65 -11.19 1.76
N ARG A 32 -7.13 -11.78 2.83
CA ARG A 32 -7.59 -13.08 3.35
C ARG A 32 -9.02 -13.02 3.87
N ALA A 33 -9.37 -12.00 4.65
CA ALA A 33 -10.72 -11.83 5.18
C ALA A 33 -11.77 -11.69 4.07
N LEU A 34 -11.37 -11.12 2.92
CA LEU A 34 -12.22 -10.98 1.74
C LEU A 34 -12.20 -12.21 0.80
N GLY A 35 -11.48 -13.28 1.14
CA GLY A 35 -11.41 -14.49 0.30
C GLY A 35 -10.67 -14.29 -1.02
N LEU A 36 -9.76 -13.32 -1.09
CA LEU A 36 -8.97 -12.99 -2.29
C LEU A 36 -7.68 -13.81 -2.53
N PRO A 37 -7.22 -14.76 -1.67
CA PRO A 37 -6.07 -15.60 -2.01
C PRO A 37 -6.22 -16.33 -3.35
N GLY A 38 -5.16 -16.38 -4.15
CA GLY A 38 -5.17 -17.00 -5.49
C GLY A 38 -5.81 -16.16 -6.60
N GLN A 39 -6.31 -14.97 -6.29
CA GLN A 39 -6.86 -14.03 -7.27
C GLN A 39 -5.87 -12.91 -7.60
N THR A 40 -6.06 -12.30 -8.78
CA THR A 40 -5.40 -11.05 -9.14
C THR A 40 -6.22 -9.88 -8.63
N VAL A 41 -5.64 -9.08 -7.75
CA VAL A 41 -6.33 -7.99 -7.04
C VAL A 41 -5.74 -6.64 -7.46
N PRO A 42 -6.52 -5.73 -8.07
CA PRO A 42 -6.04 -4.38 -8.32
C PRO A 42 -5.80 -3.66 -6.98
N LEU A 43 -4.65 -2.98 -6.86
CA LEU A 43 -4.24 -2.31 -5.63
C LEU A 43 -3.98 -0.82 -5.88
N ALA A 44 -4.73 0.04 -5.19
CA ALA A 44 -4.44 1.47 -5.16
C ALA A 44 -3.61 1.81 -3.91
N LEU A 45 -2.43 2.39 -4.09
CA LEU A 45 -1.61 2.94 -3.02
C LEU A 45 -1.79 4.45 -2.96
N THR A 46 -2.15 4.98 -1.80
CA THR A 46 -2.36 6.40 -1.57
C THR A 46 -1.80 6.84 -0.21
N GLY A 47 -2.00 8.10 0.15
CA GLY A 47 -1.52 8.69 1.40
C GLY A 47 -0.10 9.24 1.28
N GLY A 48 0.17 10.34 1.99
CA GLY A 48 1.40 11.11 1.86
C GLY A 48 2.69 10.31 2.06
N LEU A 49 2.66 9.26 2.90
CA LEU A 49 3.82 8.38 3.11
C LEU A 49 4.14 7.55 1.86
N LEU A 50 3.17 6.80 1.31
CA LEU A 50 3.42 5.92 0.15
C LEU A 50 3.64 6.71 -1.14
N LEU A 51 3.06 7.90 -1.25
CA LEU A 51 3.24 8.78 -2.40
C LEU A 51 4.61 9.48 -2.39
N ASN A 52 5.07 9.97 -1.24
CA ASN A 52 6.28 10.79 -1.14
C ASN A 52 7.54 10.04 -0.63
N ALA A 53 7.41 8.84 -0.05
CA ALA A 53 8.54 8.04 0.44
C ALA A 53 8.81 6.82 -0.46
N ALA A 54 9.60 7.03 -1.53
CA ALA A 54 9.93 5.99 -2.50
C ALA A 54 10.54 4.72 -1.87
N LEU A 55 11.38 4.86 -0.84
CA LEU A 55 11.99 3.73 -0.14
C LEU A 55 10.95 2.88 0.60
N VAL A 56 10.04 3.51 1.32
CA VAL A 56 8.94 2.81 2.03
C VAL A 56 8.08 2.08 1.02
N ARG A 57 7.70 2.77 -0.06
CA ARG A 57 6.91 2.19 -1.15
C ARG A 57 7.60 0.96 -1.76
N ALA A 58 8.89 1.06 -2.08
CA ALA A 58 9.64 -0.06 -2.65
C ALA A 58 9.62 -1.30 -1.75
N ARG A 59 9.78 -1.12 -0.43
CA ARG A 59 9.75 -2.24 0.53
C ARG A 59 8.37 -2.86 0.69
N VAL A 60 7.32 -2.05 0.68
CA VAL A 60 5.93 -2.57 0.66
C VAL A 60 5.70 -3.41 -0.60
N LEU A 61 6.08 -2.90 -1.78
CA LEU A 61 5.94 -3.62 -3.04
C LEU A 61 6.74 -4.93 -3.07
N GLU A 62 7.95 -4.93 -2.50
CA GLU A 62 8.78 -6.12 -2.35
C GLU A 62 8.09 -7.19 -1.49
N HIS A 63 7.58 -6.82 -0.32
CA HIS A 63 6.84 -7.74 0.54
C HIS A 63 5.56 -8.27 -0.10
N LEU A 64 4.79 -7.42 -0.80
CA LEU A 64 3.57 -7.83 -1.50
C LEU A 64 3.86 -8.82 -2.63
N ARG A 65 4.94 -8.63 -3.39
CA ARG A 65 5.35 -9.57 -4.46
C ARG A 65 5.66 -10.97 -3.96
N THR A 66 6.20 -11.09 -2.75
CA THR A 66 6.51 -12.38 -2.12
C THR A 66 5.31 -13.03 -1.42
N SER A 67 4.14 -12.40 -1.47
CA SER A 67 2.94 -12.89 -0.77
C SER A 67 2.12 -13.87 -1.63
N SER A 68 1.17 -14.56 -1.00
CA SER A 68 0.25 -15.49 -1.67
C SER A 68 -0.89 -14.82 -2.45
N VAL A 69 -0.95 -13.48 -2.46
CA VAL A 69 -1.95 -12.69 -3.19
C VAL A 69 -1.25 -11.96 -4.33
N HIS A 70 -1.77 -12.09 -5.55
CA HIS A 70 -1.23 -11.40 -6.69
C HIS A 70 -1.86 -10.02 -6.82
N PHE A 71 -1.10 -8.95 -6.61
CA PHE A 71 -1.60 -7.58 -6.76
C PHE A 71 -1.19 -7.02 -8.11
N ASP A 72 -2.17 -6.82 -9.01
CA ASP A 72 -1.97 -6.25 -10.35
C ASP A 72 -3.30 -5.70 -10.91
N PRO A 73 -3.33 -4.49 -11.52
CA PRO A 73 -2.28 -3.47 -11.48
C PRO A 73 -2.14 -2.81 -10.10
N ILE A 74 -0.93 -2.36 -9.78
CA ILE A 74 -0.66 -1.52 -8.61
C ILE A 74 -0.54 -0.05 -9.05
N ASN A 75 -1.50 0.79 -8.63
CA ASN A 75 -1.59 2.20 -9.03
C ASN A 75 -1.28 3.14 -7.86
N LEU A 76 -0.48 4.19 -8.11
CA LEU A 76 -0.30 5.28 -7.16
C LEU A 76 -1.39 6.34 -7.38
N VAL A 77 -2.25 6.52 -6.39
CA VAL A 77 -3.40 7.44 -6.47
C VAL A 77 -3.10 8.68 -5.64
N GLN A 78 -2.81 9.78 -6.33
CA GLN A 78 -2.43 11.07 -5.73
C GLN A 78 -3.61 11.77 -5.04
N GLN A 79 -4.82 11.59 -5.55
CA GLN A 79 -6.01 12.22 -4.99
C GLN A 79 -7.09 11.16 -4.73
N PRO A 80 -7.46 10.90 -3.45
CA PRO A 80 -8.50 9.92 -3.11
C PRO A 80 -9.93 10.38 -3.44
N VAL A 81 -10.10 11.57 -4.03
CA VAL A 81 -11.41 12.20 -4.29
C VAL A 81 -12.26 11.39 -5.27
N ASP A 82 -11.66 10.73 -6.27
CA ASP A 82 -12.43 9.95 -7.25
C ASP A 82 -13.19 8.77 -6.61
N GLY A 83 -12.61 8.16 -5.57
CA GLY A 83 -13.26 7.07 -4.84
C GLY A 83 -14.42 7.56 -3.98
N ALA A 84 -14.22 8.64 -3.24
CA ALA A 84 -15.26 9.23 -2.40
C ALA A 84 -16.44 9.77 -3.22
N VAL A 85 -16.15 10.41 -4.36
CA VAL A 85 -17.17 10.91 -5.30
C VAL A 85 -17.96 9.75 -5.91
N ARG A 86 -17.30 8.67 -6.34
CA ARG A 86 -17.99 7.47 -6.86
C ARG A 86 -18.88 6.80 -5.82
N ILE A 87 -18.42 6.70 -4.57
CA ILE A 87 -19.22 6.14 -3.48
C ILE A 87 -20.42 7.03 -3.18
N ALA A 88 -20.23 8.35 -3.11
CA ALA A 88 -21.33 9.30 -2.92
C ALA A 88 -22.36 9.23 -4.07
N GLN A 89 -21.91 9.06 -5.30
CA GLN A 89 -22.80 8.84 -6.47
C GLN A 89 -23.59 7.53 -6.36
N SER A 90 -22.97 6.43 -5.89
CA SER A 90 -23.71 5.17 -5.69
C SER A 90 -24.72 5.22 -4.55
N LEU A 91 -24.47 6.03 -3.51
CA LEU A 91 -25.35 6.18 -2.35
C LEU A 91 -26.52 7.15 -2.62
N HIS A 92 -26.38 8.08 -3.56
CA HIS A 92 -27.44 9.02 -3.94
C HIS A 92 -28.43 8.44 -4.99
N ASN A 93 -28.03 7.38 -5.69
CA ASN A 93 -28.85 6.68 -6.69
C ASN A 93 -29.54 5.40 -6.14
N SER A 94 -29.56 5.18 -4.82
CA SER A 94 -30.27 4.07 -4.16
C SER A 94 -31.54 4.55 -3.46
#